data_AF-A0A3B8WE60-F1
#
_entry.id   AF-A0A3B8WE60-F1
#
_cell.length_a   1.000
_cell.length_b   1.000
_cell.length_c   1.000
_cell.angle_alpha   90.00
_cell.angle_beta   90.00
_cell.angle_gamma   90.00
#
_symmetry.space_group_name_H-M   'P 1'
#
loop_
_entity.id
_entity.type
_entity.pdbx_description
1 polymer ?
#
loop_
_entity_poly.entity_id
_entity_poly.type
_entity_poly.pdbx_seq_one_letter_code
_entity_poly.pdbx_strand_id
1 'polypeptide(L)'
;TPVASLAEATLLSVTLWKVFFILVIVTGVICWLFVLAHESRVVAEEESRRQTRLLTEEIVAHERTDQALQQAKEQAEAANGAKSRYLTGISHELRSPLNAILGYAQLMENDDSVPPHRKEALGVIRRSGEYLADLIEGLLDISKIEAGRLDLHRDQVRIGLLMEQLVTMFRLQAEEKGLAFDYHCPHPLPELVTTDEKRLRQILINLLSNAIKYTDQGSVSLTLRYRSQVAEFTVRDTGEGIAAENIERIFRPFERIRNPGQSRTGTGLGLTITRLLTEIMGGDISVESEPGEGSVFKVSLMLSSLHSASPRSISTPARRIYGYHGARRKILLVDDDDSHRQVIRAMLSPLGFEISDTGNAMTVPERVEQERPNLILLDVSMPGKSGWEVLAELREMKYNLPVVMVSADANEGHHSAEAPRLHDGYIIKPVRLNLLLDTIGRVMGLDWRFEKSPEPLAALPLPASGALELPAREHCEALADLARIGHRKGLLEALHSLQYAGDASDAFVQEITKFTNDFQFEKILELLEVAEHEAS
;
A
#
# COMPACT_ATOMS: atom_id res chain seq x y z
N THR A 1 -61.07 -8.95 99.07
CA THR A 1 -60.94 -10.13 99.94
C THR A 1 -60.59 -9.64 101.34
N PRO A 2 -61.29 -10.07 102.41
CA PRO A 2 -60.92 -9.67 103.76
C PRO A 2 -59.61 -10.39 104.14
N VAL A 3 -58.63 -9.63 104.61
CA VAL A 3 -57.30 -10.14 104.98
C VAL A 3 -57.39 -10.73 106.39
N ALA A 4 -57.00 -12.00 106.58
CA ALA A 4 -57.29 -12.75 107.81
C ALA A 4 -56.23 -12.57 108.92
N SER A 5 -55.17 -11.78 108.71
CA SER A 5 -54.22 -11.41 109.77
C SER A 5 -53.44 -10.12 109.47
N LEU A 6 -52.98 -9.41 110.51
CA LEU A 6 -52.15 -8.20 110.39
C LEU A 6 -50.82 -8.47 109.64
N ALA A 7 -50.33 -9.71 109.71
CA ALA A 7 -49.13 -10.19 109.01
C ALA A 7 -49.37 -10.37 107.50
N GLU A 8 -50.55 -10.85 107.10
CA GLU A 8 -50.91 -10.96 105.68
C GLU A 8 -51.09 -9.58 105.03
N ALA A 9 -51.66 -8.61 105.75
CA ALA A 9 -51.86 -7.26 105.24
C ALA A 9 -50.53 -6.53 104.99
N THR A 10 -49.56 -6.73 105.88
CA THR A 10 -48.20 -6.17 105.74
C THR A 10 -47.43 -6.85 104.61
N LEU A 11 -47.52 -8.18 104.48
CA LEU A 11 -46.92 -8.91 103.37
C LEU A 11 -47.51 -8.50 102.01
N LEU A 12 -48.83 -8.35 101.92
CA LEU A 12 -49.52 -7.90 100.70
C LEU A 12 -49.10 -6.49 100.31
N SER A 13 -49.02 -5.57 101.28
CA SER A 13 -48.55 -4.19 101.06
C SER A 13 -47.12 -4.14 100.53
N VAL A 14 -46.20 -4.88 101.15
CA VAL A 14 -44.79 -4.97 100.69
C VAL A 14 -44.70 -5.56 99.28
N THR A 15 -45.52 -6.59 98.98
CA THR A 15 -45.56 -7.21 97.66
C THR A 15 -46.09 -6.25 96.59
N LEU A 16 -47.17 -5.52 96.89
CA LEU A 16 -47.73 -4.50 96.01
C LEU A 16 -46.73 -3.38 95.72
N TRP A 17 -45.99 -2.91 96.72
CA TRP A 17 -44.92 -1.92 96.51
C TRP A 17 -43.80 -2.45 95.63
N LYS A 18 -43.34 -3.69 95.84
CA LYS A 18 -42.33 -4.32 94.97
C LYS A 18 -42.82 -4.44 93.54
N VAL A 19 -44.05 -4.93 93.33
CA VAL A 19 -44.67 -5.07 92.00
C VAL A 19 -44.82 -3.71 91.33
N PHE A 20 -45.24 -2.68 92.07
CA PHE A 20 -45.34 -1.30 91.58
C PHE A 20 -44.00 -0.78 91.08
N PHE A 21 -42.93 -0.87 91.88
CA PHE A 21 -41.61 -0.41 91.47
C PHE A 21 -41.05 -1.21 90.29
N ILE A 22 -41.27 -2.53 90.23
CA ILE A 22 -40.88 -3.36 89.09
C ILE A 22 -41.61 -2.89 87.82
N LEU A 23 -42.93 -2.68 87.88
CA LEU A 23 -43.71 -2.18 86.76
C LEU A 23 -43.22 -0.79 86.31
N VAL A 24 -42.96 0.13 87.24
CA VAL A 24 -42.43 1.46 86.92
C VAL A 24 -41.07 1.38 86.23
N ILE A 25 -40.16 0.52 86.69
CA ILE A 25 -38.85 0.32 86.05
C ILE A 25 -39.03 -0.26 84.65
N VAL A 26 -39.87 -1.30 84.49
CA VAL A 26 -40.13 -1.93 83.19
C VAL A 26 -40.75 -0.92 82.21
N THR A 27 -41.74 -0.13 82.65
CA THR A 27 -42.33 0.93 81.83
C THR A 27 -41.30 2.01 81.47
N GLY A 28 -40.43 2.39 82.41
CA GLY A 28 -39.34 3.33 82.16
C GLY A 28 -38.35 2.83 81.10
N VAL A 29 -37.92 1.56 81.19
CA VAL A 29 -37.02 0.93 80.22
C VAL A 29 -37.68 0.83 78.84
N ILE A 30 -38.95 0.42 78.77
CA ILE A 30 -39.68 0.34 77.49
C ILE A 30 -39.83 1.73 76.87
N CYS A 31 -40.18 2.75 77.67
CA CYS A 31 -40.30 4.12 77.21
C CYS A 31 -38.96 4.66 76.69
N TRP A 32 -37.87 4.41 77.43
CA TRP A 32 -36.53 4.81 77.01
C TRP A 32 -36.07 4.11 75.71
N LEU A 33 -36.30 2.80 75.58
CA LEU A 33 -36.02 2.07 74.35
C LEU A 33 -36.82 2.60 73.16
N PHE A 34 -38.08 2.99 73.38
CA PHE A 34 -38.91 3.58 72.33
C PHE A 34 -38.40 4.95 71.90
N VAL A 35 -37.99 5.80 72.85
CA VAL A 35 -37.38 7.11 72.56
C VAL A 35 -36.06 6.93 71.80
N LEU A 36 -35.19 6.02 72.26
CA LEU A 36 -33.91 5.75 71.61
C LEU A 36 -34.09 5.21 70.18
N ALA A 37 -35.03 4.28 69.98
CA ALA A 37 -35.36 3.75 68.65
C ALA A 37 -35.93 4.84 67.74
N HIS A 38 -36.73 5.77 68.28
CA HIS A 38 -37.27 6.89 67.52
C HIS A 38 -36.16 7.87 67.11
N GLU A 39 -35.29 8.29 68.03
CA GLU A 39 -34.15 9.18 67.72
C GLU A 39 -33.20 8.52 66.71
N SER A 40 -32.86 7.25 66.90
CA SER A 40 -32.00 6.52 65.97
C SER A 40 -32.59 6.46 64.55
N ARG A 41 -33.91 6.24 64.43
CA ARG A 41 -34.60 6.23 63.13
C ARG A 41 -34.58 7.60 62.47
N VAL A 42 -34.81 8.67 63.23
CA VAL A 42 -34.80 10.05 62.71
C VAL A 42 -33.41 10.39 62.18
N VAL A 43 -32.35 10.11 62.95
CA VAL A 43 -30.95 10.36 62.52
C VAL A 43 -30.59 9.55 61.27
N ALA A 44 -30.98 8.28 61.21
CA ALA A 44 -30.73 7.44 60.03
C ALA A 44 -31.47 7.96 58.79
N GLU A 45 -32.70 8.45 58.95
CA GLU A 45 -33.49 9.02 57.87
C GLU A 45 -32.91 10.36 57.38
N GLU A 46 -32.43 11.21 58.29
CA GLU A 46 -31.74 12.46 57.95
C GLU A 46 -30.44 12.21 57.18
N GLU A 47 -29.61 11.27 57.63
CA GLU A 47 -28.36 10.92 56.97
C GLU A 47 -28.62 10.30 55.58
N SER A 48 -29.62 9.41 55.47
CA SER A 48 -30.03 8.84 54.17
C SER A 48 -30.55 9.91 53.20
N ARG A 49 -31.36 10.86 53.67
CA ARG A 49 -31.83 11.99 52.86
C ARG A 49 -30.66 12.87 52.43
N ARG A 50 -29.69 13.10 53.30
CA ARG A 50 -28.48 13.87 52.98
C ARG A 50 -27.64 13.18 51.90
N GLN A 51 -27.37 11.88 52.03
CA GLN A 51 -26.64 11.11 51.03
C GLN A 51 -27.37 11.07 49.69
N THR A 52 -28.68 10.84 49.70
CA THR A 52 -29.51 10.83 48.49
C THR A 52 -29.46 12.19 47.79
N ARG A 53 -29.49 13.28 48.55
CA ARG A 53 -29.35 14.64 48.00
C ARG A 53 -27.99 14.86 47.37
N LEU A 54 -26.90 14.50 48.05
CA LEU A 54 -25.53 14.63 47.52
C LEU A 54 -25.34 13.83 46.22
N LEU A 55 -25.81 12.58 46.19
CA LEU A 55 -25.78 11.74 44.98
C LEU A 55 -26.60 12.36 43.85
N THR A 56 -27.76 12.93 44.14
CA THR A 56 -28.59 13.59 43.13
C THR A 56 -27.89 14.84 42.57
N GLU A 57 -27.25 15.63 43.43
CA GLU A 57 -26.46 16.80 43.01
C GLU A 57 -25.26 16.39 42.14
N GLU A 58 -24.58 15.29 42.48
CA GLU A 58 -23.48 14.72 41.69
C GLU A 58 -23.94 14.18 40.33
N ILE A 59 -25.05 13.43 40.27
CA ILE A 59 -25.65 12.94 39.02
C ILE A 59 -25.98 14.12 38.09
N VAL A 60 -26.65 15.15 38.61
CA VAL A 60 -27.01 16.34 37.81
C VAL A 60 -25.76 17.08 37.33
N ALA A 61 -24.71 17.14 38.15
CA ALA A 61 -23.43 17.74 37.74
C ALA A 61 -22.77 16.94 36.61
N HIS A 62 -22.75 15.60 36.71
CA HIS A 62 -22.24 14.73 35.66
C HIS A 62 -23.04 14.86 34.36
N GLU A 63 -24.37 14.79 34.41
CA GLU A 63 -25.22 14.94 33.23
C GLU A 63 -24.99 16.26 32.49
N ARG A 64 -24.84 17.37 33.23
CA ARG A 64 -24.53 18.68 32.62
C ARG A 64 -23.16 18.69 31.97
N THR A 65 -22.17 18.08 32.61
CA THR A 65 -20.80 18.02 32.09
C THR A 65 -20.73 17.14 30.85
N ASP A 66 -21.42 16.00 30.85
CA ASP A 66 -21.51 15.08 29.71
C ASP A 66 -22.25 15.73 28.53
N GLN A 67 -23.35 16.46 28.78
CA GLN A 67 -24.05 17.21 27.73
C GLN A 67 -23.17 18.31 27.13
N ALA A 68 -22.46 19.07 27.96
CA ALA A 68 -21.54 20.09 27.47
C ALA A 68 -20.39 19.49 26.65
N LEU A 69 -19.84 18.34 27.10
CA LEU A 69 -18.81 17.61 26.38
C LEU A 69 -19.33 17.07 25.04
N GLN A 70 -20.53 16.50 25.02
CA GLN A 70 -21.16 15.98 23.80
C GLN A 70 -21.43 17.10 22.79
N GLN A 71 -21.96 18.24 23.24
CA GLN A 71 -22.17 19.41 22.38
C GLN A 71 -20.84 19.96 21.81
N ALA A 72 -19.81 20.05 22.65
CA ALA A 72 -18.48 20.48 22.20
C ALA A 72 -17.88 19.51 21.18
N LYS A 73 -18.05 18.20 21.38
CA LYS A 73 -17.63 17.15 20.45
C LYS A 73 -18.37 17.25 19.11
N GLU A 74 -19.69 17.35 19.13
CA GLU A 74 -20.51 17.50 17.91
C GLU A 74 -20.14 18.77 17.13
N GLN A 75 -19.90 19.88 17.83
CA GLN A 75 -19.45 21.12 17.20
C GLN A 75 -18.05 20.98 16.56
N ALA A 76 -17.13 20.29 17.23
CA ALA A 76 -15.79 20.02 16.70
C ALA A 76 -15.83 19.09 15.48
N GLU A 77 -16.62 18.01 15.51
CA GLU A 77 -16.80 17.08 14.40
C GLU A 77 -17.48 17.76 13.19
N ALA A 78 -18.50 18.59 13.43
CA ALA A 78 -19.15 19.36 12.39
C ALA A 78 -18.18 20.35 11.72
N ALA A 79 -17.34 21.02 12.51
CA ALA A 79 -16.31 21.93 12.00
C ALA A 79 -15.26 21.17 11.15
N ASN A 80 -14.78 20.01 11.62
CA ASN A 80 -13.81 19.19 10.88
C ASN A 80 -14.42 18.63 9.57
N GLY A 81 -15.68 18.21 9.62
CA GLY A 81 -16.43 17.76 8.45
C GLY A 81 -16.69 18.86 7.42
N ALA A 82 -16.84 20.12 7.85
CA ALA A 82 -16.94 21.29 6.97
C ALA A 82 -15.58 21.65 6.35
N LYS A 83 -14.52 21.70 7.16
CA LYS A 83 -13.12 21.91 6.70
C LYS A 83 -12.75 20.93 5.59
N SER A 84 -13.06 19.65 5.78
CA SER A 84 -12.72 18.59 4.82
C SER A 84 -13.49 18.68 3.51
N ARG A 85 -14.79 19.05 3.57
CA ARG A 85 -15.59 19.29 2.35
C ARG A 85 -15.07 20.49 1.56
N TYR A 86 -14.71 21.56 2.27
CA TYR A 86 -14.14 22.76 1.67
C TYR A 86 -12.81 22.46 0.96
N LEU A 87 -11.90 21.72 1.60
CA LEU A 87 -10.62 21.34 1.01
C LEU A 87 -10.78 20.41 -0.21
N THR A 88 -11.73 19.47 -0.15
CA THR A 88 -12.05 18.58 -1.27
C THR A 88 -12.55 19.37 -2.49
N GLY A 89 -13.48 20.30 -2.27
CA GLY A 89 -14.01 21.16 -3.34
C GLY A 89 -12.93 22.04 -3.97
N ILE A 90 -12.15 22.74 -3.14
CA ILE A 90 -11.05 23.60 -3.62
C ILE A 90 -10.05 22.82 -4.46
N SER A 91 -9.70 21.61 -4.05
CA SER A 91 -8.65 20.88 -4.75
C SER A 91 -9.07 20.42 -6.14
N HIS A 92 -10.35 20.09 -6.34
CA HIS A 92 -10.89 19.87 -7.68
C HIS A 92 -10.86 21.15 -8.53
N GLU A 93 -11.21 22.29 -7.93
CA GLU A 93 -11.16 23.59 -8.61
C GLU A 93 -9.74 24.06 -8.93
N LEU A 94 -8.74 23.68 -8.12
CA LEU A 94 -7.33 23.99 -8.36
C LEU A 94 -6.67 23.01 -9.34
N ARG A 95 -7.04 21.73 -9.33
CA ARG A 95 -6.43 20.71 -10.21
C ARG A 95 -6.71 20.97 -11.69
N SER A 96 -7.94 21.39 -12.02
CA SER A 96 -8.35 21.61 -13.41
C SER A 96 -7.54 22.71 -14.14
N PRO A 97 -7.41 23.94 -13.60
CA PRO A 97 -6.58 24.99 -14.23
C PRO A 97 -5.09 24.64 -14.19
N LEU A 98 -4.63 23.92 -13.16
CA LEU A 98 -3.24 23.51 -13.06
C LEU A 98 -2.84 22.49 -14.13
N ASN A 99 -3.70 21.49 -14.38
CA ASN A 99 -3.51 20.51 -15.45
C ASN A 99 -3.49 21.17 -16.83
N ALA A 100 -4.31 22.22 -17.03
CA ALA A 100 -4.26 23.00 -18.27
C ALA A 100 -2.92 23.73 -18.43
N ILE A 101 -2.42 24.38 -17.38
CA ILE A 101 -1.10 25.06 -17.40
C ILE A 101 0.03 24.06 -17.67
N LEU A 102 0.00 22.90 -17.01
CA LEU A 102 0.97 21.82 -17.21
C LEU A 102 0.92 21.26 -18.63
N GLY A 103 -0.28 21.02 -19.16
CA GLY A 103 -0.48 20.53 -20.53
C GLY A 103 0.08 21.50 -21.58
N TYR A 104 -0.19 22.80 -21.44
CA TYR A 104 0.37 23.81 -22.34
C TYR A 104 1.89 23.96 -22.19
N ALA A 105 2.41 23.92 -20.96
CA ALA A 105 3.86 23.98 -20.73
C ALA A 105 4.58 22.78 -21.39
N GLN A 106 4.01 21.58 -21.28
CA GLN A 106 4.57 20.36 -21.85
C GLN A 106 4.48 20.34 -23.39
N LEU A 107 3.35 20.80 -23.96
CA LEU A 107 3.21 20.98 -25.42
C LEU A 107 4.25 21.94 -25.98
N MET A 108 4.50 23.06 -25.29
CA MET A 108 5.50 24.04 -25.71
C MET A 108 6.95 23.58 -25.49
N GLU A 109 7.23 22.77 -24.47
CA GLU A 109 8.57 22.20 -24.21
C GLU A 109 8.97 21.20 -25.32
N ASN A 110 8.00 20.43 -25.80
CA ASN A 110 8.15 19.42 -26.86
C ASN A 110 8.11 20.01 -28.29
N ASP A 111 7.82 21.29 -28.46
CA ASP A 111 7.82 21.97 -29.75
C ASP A 111 9.26 22.35 -30.16
N ASP A 112 9.72 21.83 -31.29
CA ASP A 112 11.06 22.07 -31.83
C ASP A 112 11.26 23.52 -32.32
N SER A 113 10.18 24.28 -32.55
CA SER A 113 10.25 25.69 -32.92
C SER A 113 10.58 26.62 -31.74
N VAL A 114 10.52 26.12 -30.50
CA VAL A 114 10.76 26.92 -29.30
C VAL A 114 12.26 27.04 -29.02
N PRO A 115 12.80 28.28 -28.91
CA PRO A 115 14.21 28.51 -28.61
C PRO A 115 14.68 27.84 -27.29
N PRO A 116 15.93 27.34 -27.20
CA PRO A 116 16.44 26.62 -26.02
C PRO A 116 16.28 27.37 -24.69
N HIS A 117 16.53 28.69 -24.69
CA HIS A 117 16.37 29.54 -23.50
C HIS A 117 14.91 29.64 -23.01
N ARG A 118 13.92 29.42 -23.90
CA ARG A 118 12.50 29.37 -23.53
C ARG A 118 12.08 27.98 -23.08
N LYS A 119 12.69 26.92 -23.61
CA LYS A 119 12.50 25.55 -23.13
C LYS A 119 12.90 25.42 -21.66
N GLU A 120 14.00 26.05 -21.25
CA GLU A 120 14.41 26.10 -19.85
C GLU A 120 13.35 26.77 -18.95
N ALA A 121 12.82 27.93 -19.37
CA ALA A 121 11.75 28.63 -18.65
C ALA A 121 10.44 27.81 -18.59
N LEU A 122 10.08 27.10 -19.67
CA LEU A 122 8.93 26.19 -19.71
C LEU A 122 9.13 25.00 -18.76
N GLY A 123 10.33 24.44 -18.70
CA GLY A 123 10.69 23.41 -17.73
C GLY A 123 10.57 23.89 -16.28
N VAL A 124 10.91 25.15 -16.00
CA VAL A 124 10.68 25.77 -14.67
C VAL A 124 9.19 25.89 -14.35
N ILE A 125 8.37 26.34 -15.30
CA ILE A 125 6.91 26.44 -15.14
C ILE A 125 6.31 25.05 -14.88
N ARG A 126 6.72 24.04 -15.66
CA ARG A 126 6.26 22.66 -15.49
C ARG A 126 6.60 22.11 -14.10
N ARG A 127 7.87 22.19 -13.69
CA ARG A 127 8.29 21.73 -12.34
C ARG A 127 7.57 22.47 -11.21
N SER A 128 7.28 23.76 -11.40
CA SER A 128 6.54 24.56 -10.42
C SER A 128 5.05 24.16 -10.35
N GLY A 129 4.46 23.81 -11.50
CA GLY A 129 3.08 23.31 -11.56
C GLY A 129 2.94 21.90 -10.97
N GLU A 130 3.89 21.00 -11.24
CA GLU A 130 3.96 19.67 -10.63
C GLU A 130 4.11 19.78 -9.12
N TYR A 131 4.99 20.67 -8.64
CA TYR A 131 5.13 20.96 -7.22
C TYR A 131 3.82 21.44 -6.57
N LEU A 132 3.06 22.30 -7.25
CA LEU A 132 1.77 22.78 -6.74
C LEU A 132 0.74 21.65 -6.73
N ALA A 133 0.74 20.78 -7.73
CA ALA A 133 -0.16 19.63 -7.83
C ALA A 133 0.08 18.66 -6.67
N ASP A 134 1.35 18.32 -6.41
CA ASP A 134 1.76 17.47 -5.29
C ASP A 134 1.37 18.07 -3.94
N LEU A 135 1.45 19.40 -3.80
CA LEU A 135 1.07 20.09 -2.57
C LEU A 135 -0.44 20.05 -2.34
N ILE A 136 -1.24 20.26 -3.39
CA ILE A 136 -2.69 20.15 -3.34
C ILE A 136 -3.10 18.71 -2.99
N GLU A 137 -2.51 17.73 -3.67
CA GLU A 137 -2.80 16.32 -3.43
C GLU A 137 -2.42 15.89 -2.01
N GLY A 138 -1.23 16.30 -1.54
CA GLY A 138 -0.79 15.99 -0.18
C GLY A 138 -1.69 16.62 0.89
N LEU A 139 -2.17 17.85 0.66
CA LEU A 139 -3.08 18.53 1.58
C LEU A 139 -4.46 17.87 1.61
N LEU A 140 -4.94 17.38 0.46
CA LEU A 140 -6.15 16.55 0.39
C LEU A 140 -6.01 15.24 1.15
N ASP A 141 -4.91 14.52 0.95
CA ASP A 141 -4.66 13.25 1.62
C ASP A 141 -4.69 13.46 3.15
N ILE A 142 -3.99 14.49 3.67
CA ILE A 142 -4.03 14.84 5.10
C ILE A 142 -5.46 15.15 5.57
N SER A 143 -6.20 15.96 4.82
CA SER A 143 -7.57 16.32 5.20
C SER A 143 -8.52 15.11 5.21
N LYS A 144 -8.38 14.17 4.27
CA LYS A 144 -9.19 12.95 4.23
C LYS A 144 -8.87 12.03 5.41
N ILE A 145 -7.59 11.94 5.75
CA ILE A 145 -7.08 11.17 6.90
C ILE A 145 -7.60 11.76 8.22
N GLU A 146 -7.42 13.06 8.47
CA GLU A 146 -7.89 13.74 9.69
C GLU A 146 -9.41 13.63 9.88
N ALA A 147 -10.15 13.50 8.78
CA ALA A 147 -11.61 13.34 8.79
C ALA A 147 -12.08 11.89 8.93
N GLY A 148 -11.16 10.91 8.95
CA GLY A 148 -11.50 9.48 8.94
C GLY A 148 -12.20 9.02 7.67
N ARG A 149 -12.03 9.73 6.55
CA ARG A 149 -12.67 9.46 5.25
C ARG A 149 -11.71 8.84 4.22
N LEU A 150 -10.54 8.39 4.67
CA LEU A 150 -9.62 7.68 3.80
C LEU A 150 -10.07 6.22 3.68
N ASP A 151 -10.64 5.85 2.54
CA ASP A 151 -10.94 4.46 2.24
C ASP A 151 -9.65 3.71 1.89
N LEU A 152 -9.35 2.65 2.64
CA LEU A 152 -8.25 1.75 2.33
C LEU A 152 -8.75 0.64 1.41
N HIS A 153 -8.08 0.45 0.28
CA HIS A 153 -8.36 -0.67 -0.60
C HIS A 153 -7.61 -1.92 -0.13
N ARG A 154 -8.29 -3.07 -0.18
CA ARG A 154 -7.66 -4.38 0.07
C ARG A 154 -7.32 -5.04 -1.26
N ASP A 155 -6.17 -4.68 -1.81
CA ASP A 155 -5.68 -5.24 -3.06
C ASP A 155 -4.94 -6.56 -2.81
N GLN A 156 -4.93 -7.44 -3.81
CA GLN A 156 -4.04 -8.60 -3.83
C GLN A 156 -2.76 -8.21 -4.56
N VAL A 157 -1.71 -7.96 -3.80
CA VAL A 157 -0.45 -7.38 -4.29
C VAL A 157 0.60 -8.46 -4.42
N ARG A 158 1.21 -8.57 -5.61
CA ARG A 158 2.42 -9.36 -5.82
C ARG A 158 3.62 -8.59 -5.28
N ILE A 159 3.91 -8.76 -4.00
CA ILE A 159 4.90 -7.93 -3.29
C ILE A 159 6.29 -7.97 -3.94
N GLY A 160 6.72 -9.14 -4.44
CA GLY A 160 7.99 -9.28 -5.16
C GLY A 160 8.08 -8.38 -6.39
N LEU A 161 7.04 -8.37 -7.24
CA LEU A 161 6.99 -7.54 -8.45
C LEU A 161 6.93 -6.04 -8.09
N LEU A 162 6.17 -5.68 -7.06
CA LEU A 162 6.11 -4.29 -6.58
C LEU A 162 7.49 -3.81 -6.13
N MET A 163 8.23 -4.64 -5.37
CA MET A 163 9.58 -4.31 -4.92
C MET A 163 10.57 -4.20 -6.07
N GLU A 164 10.53 -5.13 -7.02
CA GLU A 164 11.40 -5.10 -8.20
C GLU A 164 11.21 -3.80 -9.02
N GLN A 165 9.96 -3.37 -9.21
CA GLN A 165 9.66 -2.10 -9.88
C GLN A 165 10.23 -0.90 -9.14
N LEU A 166 10.05 -0.84 -7.81
CA LEU A 166 10.56 0.27 -7.00
C LEU A 166 12.09 0.28 -6.97
N VAL A 167 12.71 -0.87 -6.76
CA VAL A 167 14.18 -1.04 -6.74
C VAL A 167 14.78 -0.62 -8.08
N THR A 168 14.19 -1.04 -9.21
CA THR A 168 14.69 -0.65 -10.54
C THR A 168 14.61 0.86 -10.76
N MET A 169 13.47 1.47 -10.40
CA MET A 169 13.27 2.91 -10.55
C MET A 169 14.26 3.72 -9.70
N PHE A 170 14.44 3.35 -8.44
CA PHE A 170 15.30 4.10 -7.51
C PHE A 170 16.78 3.81 -7.69
N ARG A 171 17.16 2.63 -8.21
CA ARG A 171 18.54 2.35 -8.62
C ARG A 171 18.99 3.33 -9.70
N LEU A 172 18.16 3.52 -10.74
CA LEU A 172 18.47 4.49 -11.80
C LEU A 172 18.63 5.91 -11.24
N GLN A 173 17.74 6.35 -10.35
CA GLN A 173 17.82 7.68 -9.72
C GLN A 173 19.06 7.85 -8.82
N ALA A 174 19.47 6.80 -8.12
CA ALA A 174 20.68 6.81 -7.30
C ALA A 174 21.93 6.86 -8.18
N GLU A 175 21.97 6.07 -9.25
CA GLU A 175 23.07 6.05 -10.24
C GLU A 175 23.22 7.40 -10.94
N GLU A 176 22.12 8.05 -11.34
CA GLU A 176 22.13 9.41 -11.90
C GLU A 176 22.75 10.44 -10.95
N LYS A 177 22.65 10.20 -9.63
CA LYS A 177 23.23 11.04 -8.58
C LYS A 177 24.62 10.55 -8.13
N GLY A 178 25.13 9.43 -8.67
CA GLY A 178 26.40 8.82 -8.27
C GLY A 178 26.40 8.15 -6.90
N LEU A 179 25.25 7.69 -6.42
CA LEU A 179 25.09 6.96 -5.15
C LEU A 179 25.01 5.45 -5.39
N ALA A 180 25.56 4.66 -4.47
CA ALA A 180 25.33 3.22 -4.44
C ALA A 180 23.90 2.91 -3.93
N PHE A 181 23.21 1.95 -4.56
CA PHE A 181 21.86 1.53 -4.15
C PHE A 181 21.74 0.02 -3.96
N ASP A 182 21.55 -0.40 -2.72
CA ASP A 182 21.50 -1.82 -2.35
C ASP A 182 20.11 -2.25 -1.88
N TYR A 183 19.63 -3.39 -2.41
CA TYR A 183 18.38 -3.99 -1.98
C TYR A 183 18.63 -5.36 -1.34
N HIS A 184 18.16 -5.52 -0.10
CA HIS A 184 18.32 -6.74 0.67
C HIS A 184 16.97 -7.33 1.06
N CYS A 185 16.74 -8.61 0.72
CA CYS A 185 15.55 -9.35 1.14
C CYS A 185 15.96 -10.70 1.76
N PRO A 186 16.25 -10.75 3.07
CA PRO A 186 16.82 -11.94 3.71
C PRO A 186 15.84 -13.11 3.88
N HIS A 187 14.53 -12.89 3.74
CA HIS A 187 13.51 -13.93 3.90
C HIS A 187 12.67 -14.03 2.62
N PRO A 188 12.24 -15.24 2.23
CA PRO A 188 11.36 -15.40 1.08
C PRO A 188 10.04 -14.68 1.31
N LEU A 189 9.66 -13.86 0.33
CA LEU A 189 8.39 -13.14 0.34
C LEU A 189 7.27 -14.08 -0.13
N PRO A 190 6.05 -13.95 0.42
CA PRO A 190 4.89 -14.60 -0.15
C PRO A 190 4.61 -14.05 -1.55
N GLU A 191 4.04 -14.88 -2.44
CA GLU A 191 3.72 -14.45 -3.80
C GLU A 191 2.66 -13.33 -3.82
N LEU A 192 1.67 -13.44 -2.94
CA LEU A 192 0.57 -12.48 -2.80
C LEU A 192 0.38 -12.06 -1.34
N VAL A 193 0.21 -10.76 -1.13
CA VAL A 193 -0.19 -10.15 0.14
C VAL A 193 -1.44 -9.30 -0.05
N THR A 194 -2.24 -9.16 1.00
CA THR A 194 -3.36 -8.23 1.03
C THR A 194 -2.94 -6.90 1.64
N THR A 195 -3.04 -5.82 0.87
CA THR A 195 -2.74 -4.43 1.29
C THR A 195 -3.26 -3.45 0.25
N ASP A 196 -3.27 -2.15 0.55
CA ASP A 196 -3.47 -1.10 -0.44
C ASP A 196 -2.17 -0.89 -1.24
N GLU A 197 -2.14 -1.23 -2.54
CA GLU A 197 -0.92 -1.12 -3.37
C GLU A 197 -0.51 0.35 -3.51
N LYS A 198 -1.48 1.25 -3.69
CA LYS A 198 -1.25 2.67 -3.95
C LYS A 198 -0.64 3.34 -2.73
N ARG A 199 -1.18 3.10 -1.54
CA ARG A 199 -0.68 3.71 -0.30
C ARG A 199 0.66 3.13 0.13
N LEU A 200 0.86 1.82 -0.01
CA LEU A 200 2.17 1.20 0.22
C LEU A 200 3.24 1.80 -0.71
N ARG A 201 2.93 1.95 -2.01
CA ARG A 201 3.83 2.58 -2.98
C ARG A 201 4.15 4.01 -2.58
N GLN A 202 3.16 4.79 -2.15
CA GLN A 202 3.35 6.18 -1.74
C GLN A 202 4.28 6.32 -0.52
N ILE A 203 4.11 5.47 0.49
CA ILE A 203 5.02 5.38 1.65
C ILE A 203 6.46 5.13 1.20
N LEU A 204 6.67 4.08 0.39
CA LEU A 204 8.02 3.67 -0.01
C LEU A 204 8.68 4.67 -0.96
N ILE A 205 7.93 5.24 -1.91
CA ILE A 205 8.44 6.28 -2.80
C ILE A 205 8.89 7.50 -1.99
N ASN A 206 8.10 7.93 -1.01
CA ASN A 206 8.46 9.09 -0.21
C ASN A 206 9.72 8.83 0.63
N LEU A 207 9.87 7.66 1.24
CA LEU A 207 11.09 7.33 2.00
C LEU A 207 12.32 7.21 1.11
N LEU A 208 12.24 6.48 0.00
CA LEU A 208 13.37 6.26 -0.91
C LEU A 208 13.80 7.54 -1.63
N SER A 209 12.84 8.35 -2.10
CA SER A 209 13.14 9.64 -2.72
C SER A 209 13.79 10.60 -1.72
N ASN A 210 13.37 10.62 -0.45
CA ASN A 210 14.04 11.41 0.58
C ASN A 210 15.47 10.89 0.83
N ALA A 211 15.68 9.58 0.98
CA ALA A 211 17.00 9.01 1.18
C ALA A 211 18.00 9.42 0.07
N ILE A 212 17.60 9.32 -1.20
CA ILE A 212 18.43 9.73 -2.35
C ILE A 212 18.60 11.25 -2.39
N LYS A 213 17.54 12.01 -2.12
CA LYS A 213 17.56 13.47 -2.17
C LYS A 213 18.50 14.08 -1.13
N TYR A 214 18.53 13.54 0.09
CA TYR A 214 19.31 14.06 1.23
C TYR A 214 20.71 13.43 1.37
N THR A 215 21.07 12.49 0.49
CA THR A 215 22.42 11.92 0.41
C THR A 215 23.13 12.47 -0.82
N ASP A 216 24.22 13.21 -0.64
CA ASP A 216 24.99 13.75 -1.77
C ASP A 216 26.08 12.80 -2.25
N GLN A 217 26.70 12.04 -1.34
CA GLN A 217 27.71 11.01 -1.61
C GLN A 217 27.49 9.83 -0.67
N GLY A 218 27.83 8.62 -1.11
CA GLY A 218 27.72 7.40 -0.31
C GLY A 218 26.68 6.43 -0.86
N SER A 219 25.83 5.90 0.01
CA SER A 219 24.92 4.79 -0.33
C SER A 219 23.53 4.95 0.28
N VAL A 220 22.54 4.37 -0.40
CA VAL A 220 21.18 4.18 0.10
C VAL A 220 20.87 2.69 0.03
N SER A 221 20.32 2.13 1.11
CA SER A 221 19.95 0.72 1.14
C SER A 221 18.49 0.54 1.58
N LEU A 222 17.81 -0.41 0.92
CA LEU A 222 16.46 -0.85 1.26
C LEU A 222 16.52 -2.30 1.72
N THR A 223 16.10 -2.56 2.94
CA THR A 223 15.93 -3.91 3.48
C THR A 223 14.46 -4.23 3.69
N LEU A 224 14.01 -5.38 3.19
CA LEU A 224 12.66 -5.89 3.42
C LEU A 224 12.71 -7.20 4.20
N ARG A 225 12.22 -7.18 5.44
CA ARG A 225 12.00 -8.39 6.25
C ARG A 225 10.52 -8.71 6.29
N TYR A 226 10.17 -9.98 6.09
CA TYR A 226 8.79 -10.44 6.19
C TYR A 226 8.69 -11.59 7.17
N ARG A 227 7.90 -11.41 8.24
CA ARG A 227 7.69 -12.44 9.27
C ARG A 227 6.31 -12.31 9.88
N SER A 228 5.63 -13.43 10.11
CA SER A 228 4.33 -13.47 10.81
C SER A 228 3.30 -12.51 10.23
N GLN A 229 3.21 -12.40 8.90
CA GLN A 229 2.32 -11.48 8.19
C GLN A 229 2.62 -9.99 8.36
N VAL A 230 3.77 -9.64 8.93
CA VAL A 230 4.27 -8.27 9.04
C VAL A 230 5.45 -8.10 8.10
N ALA A 231 5.39 -7.05 7.29
CA ALA A 231 6.48 -6.57 6.47
C ALA A 231 7.15 -5.37 7.14
N GLU A 232 8.46 -5.47 7.31
CA GLU A 232 9.30 -4.44 7.87
C GLU A 232 10.21 -3.92 6.75
N PHE A 233 10.01 -2.66 6.38
CA PHE A 233 10.80 -1.94 5.39
C PHE A 233 11.79 -1.04 6.14
N THR A 234 13.08 -1.22 5.90
CA THR A 234 14.13 -0.39 6.47
C THR A 234 14.86 0.33 5.34
N VAL A 235 14.75 1.65 5.30
CA VAL A 235 15.47 2.52 4.36
C VAL A 235 16.58 3.20 5.13
N ARG A 236 17.83 2.92 4.75
CA ARG A 236 19.01 3.53 5.36
C ARG A 236 19.74 4.38 4.33
N ASP A 237 20.12 5.57 4.73
CA ASP A 237 20.93 6.50 3.96
C ASP A 237 22.18 6.91 4.73
N THR A 238 23.24 7.29 4.00
CA THR A 238 24.49 7.84 4.56
C THR A 238 24.55 9.35 4.36
N GLY A 239 23.41 10.03 4.39
CA GLY A 239 23.29 11.45 4.12
C GLY A 239 23.69 12.35 5.30
N GLU A 240 23.18 13.57 5.30
CA GLU A 240 23.50 14.60 6.31
C GLU A 240 23.01 14.26 7.73
N GLY A 241 22.10 13.28 7.86
CA GLY A 241 21.47 12.91 9.13
C GLY A 241 20.58 14.01 9.71
N ILE A 242 19.90 13.69 10.82
CA ILE A 242 18.88 14.52 11.44
C ILE A 242 19.23 14.70 12.92
N ALA A 243 19.33 15.95 13.39
CA ALA A 243 19.53 16.23 14.80
C ALA A 243 18.35 15.75 15.64
N ALA A 244 18.61 15.21 16.84
CA ALA A 244 17.59 14.63 17.72
C ALA A 244 16.41 15.59 18.01
N GLU A 245 16.69 16.89 18.18
CA GLU A 245 15.68 17.93 18.40
C GLU A 245 14.69 18.10 17.24
N ASN A 246 15.09 17.67 16.04
CA ASN A 246 14.28 17.78 14.82
C ASN A 246 13.53 16.50 14.47
N ILE A 247 13.78 15.36 15.14
CA ILE A 247 13.16 14.07 14.82
C ILE A 247 11.63 14.13 14.94
N GLU A 248 11.08 14.79 15.96
CA GLU A 248 9.62 14.95 16.03
C GLU A 248 9.10 16.00 15.03
N ARG A 249 9.94 16.95 14.64
CA ARG A 249 9.56 18.07 13.78
C ARG A 249 9.42 17.67 12.33
N ILE A 250 10.22 16.73 11.82
CA ILE A 250 10.15 16.28 10.41
C ILE A 250 8.81 15.63 10.04
N PHE A 251 8.04 15.16 11.02
CA PHE A 251 6.72 14.58 10.79
C PHE A 251 5.59 15.62 10.82
N ARG A 252 5.86 16.88 11.20
CA ARG A 252 4.83 17.93 11.27
C ARG A 252 4.58 18.53 9.87
N PRO A 253 3.32 18.85 9.53
CA PRO A 253 2.99 19.42 8.22
C PRO A 253 3.77 20.71 7.93
N PHE A 254 4.31 20.83 6.71
CA PHE A 254 5.03 22.02 6.20
C PHE A 254 6.35 22.34 6.91
N GLU A 255 6.80 21.52 7.86
CA GLU A 255 8.10 21.71 8.51
C GLU A 255 9.24 21.24 7.59
N ARG A 256 10.30 22.05 7.53
CA ARG A 256 11.52 21.76 6.77
C ARG A 256 12.71 22.22 7.57
N ILE A 257 13.69 21.35 7.76
CA ILE A 257 14.99 21.73 8.31
C ILE A 257 15.73 22.50 7.21
N ARG A 258 15.90 23.81 7.40
CA ARG A 258 16.61 24.68 6.46
C ARG A 258 18.03 24.90 6.94
N ASN A 259 19.00 24.25 6.29
CA ASN A 259 20.40 24.61 6.46
C ASN A 259 20.74 25.82 5.57
N PRO A 260 21.48 26.83 6.07
CA PRO A 260 21.90 27.98 5.28
C PRO A 260 22.70 27.52 4.05
N GLY A 261 22.19 27.78 2.84
CA GLY A 261 22.89 27.50 1.57
C GLY A 261 22.36 26.32 0.74
N GLN A 262 21.43 25.49 1.25
CA GLN A 262 20.85 24.38 0.48
C GLN A 262 19.38 24.65 0.11
N SER A 263 19.12 24.90 -1.18
CA SER A 263 17.76 25.02 -1.73
C SER A 263 17.31 23.69 -2.36
N ARG A 264 16.99 22.69 -1.52
CA ARG A 264 16.40 21.43 -2.01
C ARG A 264 14.87 21.58 -2.15
N THR A 265 14.28 21.15 -3.26
CA THR A 265 12.83 21.25 -3.56
C THR A 265 12.01 20.18 -2.84
N GLY A 266 10.81 20.50 -2.35
CA GLY A 266 9.92 19.55 -1.66
C GLY A 266 8.87 20.23 -0.78
N THR A 267 7.67 19.63 -0.70
CA THR A 267 6.46 20.22 -0.07
C THR A 267 6.50 20.22 1.46
N GLY A 268 7.34 19.38 2.07
CA GLY A 268 7.35 19.19 3.54
C GLY A 268 6.15 18.41 4.06
N LEU A 269 5.37 17.77 3.18
CA LEU A 269 4.21 16.97 3.55
C LEU A 269 4.49 15.46 3.50
N GLY A 270 5.52 15.04 2.77
CA GLY A 270 5.77 13.63 2.48
C GLY A 270 5.89 12.75 3.74
N LEU A 271 6.72 13.14 4.71
CA LEU A 271 6.91 12.36 5.95
C LEU A 271 5.67 12.38 6.84
N THR A 272 4.95 13.50 6.90
CA THR A 272 3.63 13.60 7.57
C THR A 272 2.65 12.61 6.97
N ILE A 273 2.49 12.61 5.65
CA ILE A 273 1.60 11.69 4.93
C ILE A 273 2.04 10.24 5.16
N THR A 274 3.35 9.97 5.14
CA THR A 274 3.89 8.63 5.38
C THR A 274 3.51 8.11 6.76
N ARG A 275 3.63 8.95 7.79
CA ARG A 275 3.24 8.59 9.17
C ARG A 275 1.73 8.33 9.26
N LEU A 276 0.92 9.25 8.76
CA LEU A 276 -0.54 9.14 8.79
C LEU A 276 -1.05 7.90 8.03
N LEU A 277 -0.49 7.62 6.84
CA LEU A 277 -0.82 6.42 6.07
C LEU A 277 -0.39 5.14 6.81
N THR A 278 0.79 5.14 7.42
CA THR A 278 1.28 3.98 8.18
C THR A 278 0.39 3.70 9.39
N GLU A 279 0.00 4.73 10.14
CA GLU A 279 -0.91 4.60 11.30
C GLU A 279 -2.30 4.09 10.87
N ILE A 280 -2.89 4.62 9.79
CA ILE A 280 -4.19 4.17 9.26
C ILE A 280 -4.14 2.73 8.74
N MET A 281 -3.02 2.35 8.12
CA MET A 281 -2.79 0.96 7.67
C MET A 281 -2.50 0.00 8.85
N GLY A 282 -2.57 0.47 10.09
CA GLY A 282 -2.37 -0.33 11.30
C GLY A 282 -0.91 -0.70 11.55
N GLY A 283 0.01 0.10 11.02
CA GLY A 283 1.46 -0.07 11.16
C GLY A 283 2.11 0.96 12.08
N ASP A 284 3.44 0.95 12.07
CA ASP A 284 4.27 1.92 12.80
C ASP A 284 5.45 2.40 11.94
N ILE A 285 5.88 3.64 12.17
CA ILE A 285 7.08 4.23 11.55
C ILE A 285 8.01 4.77 12.63
N SER A 286 9.27 4.35 12.61
CA SER A 286 10.33 4.86 13.47
C SER A 286 11.51 5.40 12.65
N VAL A 287 12.27 6.30 13.25
CA VAL A 287 13.47 6.87 12.64
C VAL A 287 14.60 6.90 13.67
N GLU A 288 15.78 6.47 13.24
CA GLU A 288 17.04 6.59 13.97
C GLU A 288 18.00 7.37 13.08
N SER A 289 18.61 8.44 13.58
CA SER A 289 19.50 9.27 12.78
C SER A 289 20.50 10.03 13.63
N GLU A 290 21.71 10.16 13.11
CA GLU A 290 22.78 10.94 13.72
C GLU A 290 23.32 11.94 12.69
N PRO A 291 23.52 13.23 13.06
CA PRO A 291 24.08 14.23 12.15
C PRO A 291 25.44 13.79 11.58
N GLY A 292 25.54 13.75 10.25
CA GLY A 292 26.75 13.36 9.52
C GLY A 292 26.94 11.86 9.30
N GLU A 293 26.15 10.98 9.95
CA GLU A 293 26.21 9.52 9.75
C GLU A 293 25.04 8.99 8.89
N GLY A 294 23.97 9.79 8.74
CA GLY A 294 22.80 9.47 7.92
C GLY A 294 21.56 9.11 8.74
N SER A 295 20.58 8.47 8.11
CA SER A 295 19.29 8.14 8.73
C SER A 295 18.83 6.72 8.41
N VAL A 296 18.07 6.14 9.33
CA VAL A 296 17.42 4.84 9.20
C VAL A 296 15.94 5.03 9.47
N PHE A 297 15.13 4.92 8.44
CA PHE A 297 13.67 4.89 8.54
C PHE A 297 13.17 3.46 8.51
N LYS A 298 12.33 3.11 9.48
CA LYS A 298 11.78 1.78 9.63
C LYS A 298 10.26 1.83 9.63
N VAL A 299 9.63 1.15 8.69
CA VAL A 299 8.17 1.04 8.57
C VAL A 299 7.75 -0.40 8.74
N SER A 300 6.81 -0.64 9.64
CA SER A 300 6.22 -1.96 9.89
C SER A 300 4.75 -1.94 9.49
N LEU A 301 4.34 -2.83 8.57
CA LEU A 301 2.97 -2.92 8.07
C LEU A 301 2.48 -4.37 8.07
N MET A 302 1.21 -4.58 8.41
CA MET A 302 0.59 -5.89 8.29
C MET A 302 0.26 -6.18 6.82
N LEU A 303 1.03 -7.07 6.19
CA LEU A 303 0.81 -7.55 4.84
C LEU A 303 0.37 -9.02 4.91
N SER A 304 -0.95 -9.23 5.05
CA SER A 304 -1.53 -10.57 5.22
C SER A 304 -1.22 -11.44 4.00
N SER A 305 -0.45 -12.51 4.19
CA SER A 305 -0.19 -13.44 3.10
C SER A 305 -1.44 -14.23 2.76
N LEU A 306 -1.79 -14.28 1.48
CA LEU A 306 -2.76 -15.21 0.96
C LEU A 306 -2.04 -16.54 0.69
N HIS A 307 -1.85 -17.33 1.74
CA HIS A 307 -1.47 -18.74 1.57
C HIS A 307 -2.69 -19.49 1.03
N SER A 308 -2.68 -19.84 -0.26
CA SER A 308 -3.45 -20.99 -0.72
C SER A 308 -3.02 -22.19 0.12
N ALA A 309 -3.97 -22.84 0.77
CA ALA A 309 -3.74 -24.03 1.59
C ALA A 309 -3.28 -25.20 0.70
N SER A 310 -2.02 -25.20 0.27
CA SER A 310 -1.20 -26.37 -0.02
C SER A 310 0.22 -25.91 -0.39
N PRO A 311 1.27 -26.35 0.31
CA PRO A 311 2.63 -26.27 -0.23
C PRO A 311 2.75 -27.37 -1.29
N ARG A 312 2.43 -27.07 -2.54
CA ARG A 312 2.89 -27.90 -3.67
C ARG A 312 4.23 -27.35 -4.13
N SER A 313 5.27 -28.05 -3.68
CA SER A 313 6.57 -28.25 -4.31
C SER A 313 6.78 -27.57 -5.68
N ILE A 314 7.74 -26.64 -5.70
CA ILE A 314 8.76 -26.40 -6.74
C ILE A 314 8.30 -26.21 -8.20
N SER A 315 8.60 -25.00 -8.71
CA SER A 315 8.94 -24.65 -10.10
C SER A 315 7.88 -24.86 -11.19
N THR A 316 7.34 -23.74 -11.67
CA THR A 316 7.32 -23.50 -13.12
C THR A 316 7.73 -22.05 -13.38
N PRO A 317 8.75 -21.79 -14.23
CA PRO A 317 8.99 -20.43 -14.72
C PRO A 317 7.74 -19.92 -15.43
N ALA A 318 7.49 -18.61 -15.35
CA ALA A 318 6.37 -17.96 -16.03
C ALA A 318 6.39 -18.34 -17.52
N ARG A 319 5.56 -19.31 -17.91
CA ARG A 319 5.49 -19.81 -19.28
C ARG A 319 4.92 -18.70 -20.15
N ARG A 320 5.68 -18.24 -21.15
CA ARG A 320 5.23 -17.19 -22.07
C ARG A 320 4.07 -17.72 -22.93
N ILE A 321 2.92 -17.06 -22.85
CA ILE A 321 1.76 -17.35 -23.70
C ILE A 321 2.06 -16.76 -25.08
N TYR A 322 2.03 -17.58 -26.13
CA TYR A 322 2.23 -17.13 -27.52
C TYR A 322 1.01 -17.34 -28.41
N GLY A 323 -0.07 -17.91 -27.87
CA GLY A 323 -1.34 -18.06 -28.56
C GLY A 323 -2.31 -18.92 -27.75
N TYR A 324 -3.39 -19.38 -28.37
CA TYR A 324 -4.38 -20.28 -27.77
C TYR A 324 -4.75 -21.42 -28.73
N HIS A 325 -5.32 -22.50 -28.20
CA HIS A 325 -5.83 -23.61 -29.00
C HIS A 325 -7.24 -23.30 -29.54
N GLY A 326 -7.53 -23.77 -30.74
CA GLY A 326 -8.84 -23.64 -31.38
C GLY A 326 -8.89 -22.69 -32.57
N ALA A 327 -10.10 -22.37 -33.01
CA ALA A 327 -10.34 -21.43 -34.10
C ALA A 327 -10.04 -19.98 -33.66
N ARG A 328 -9.65 -19.13 -34.60
CA ARG A 328 -9.41 -17.70 -34.33
C ARG A 328 -10.66 -17.06 -33.72
N ARG A 329 -10.48 -16.35 -32.62
CA ARG A 329 -11.51 -15.60 -31.92
C ARG A 329 -11.44 -14.14 -32.30
N LYS A 330 -12.61 -13.57 -32.56
CA LYS A 330 -12.79 -12.15 -32.87
C LYS A 330 -13.15 -11.38 -31.62
N ILE A 331 -12.44 -10.30 -31.34
CA ILE A 331 -12.68 -9.43 -30.19
C ILE A 331 -13.02 -8.04 -30.71
N LEU A 332 -14.17 -7.52 -30.28
CA LEU A 332 -14.56 -6.13 -30.53
C LEU A 332 -14.09 -5.27 -29.35
N LEU A 333 -13.20 -4.33 -29.62
CA LEU A 333 -12.70 -3.35 -28.66
C LEU A 333 -13.46 -2.03 -28.80
N VAL A 334 -14.06 -1.56 -27.71
CA VAL A 334 -14.84 -0.33 -27.67
C VAL A 334 -14.21 0.57 -26.62
N ASP A 335 -13.54 1.64 -27.05
CA ASP A 335 -12.87 2.60 -26.17
C ASP A 335 -12.72 3.90 -26.97
N ASP A 336 -12.95 5.08 -26.40
CA ASP A 336 -12.86 6.34 -27.12
C ASP A 336 -11.41 6.80 -27.34
N ASP A 337 -10.46 6.34 -26.52
CA ASP A 337 -9.03 6.66 -26.62
C ASP A 337 -8.32 5.79 -27.66
N ASP A 338 -7.82 6.41 -28.72
CA ASP A 338 -7.09 5.72 -29.80
C ASP A 338 -5.78 5.06 -29.33
N SER A 339 -5.05 5.70 -28.43
CA SER A 339 -3.80 5.16 -27.89
C SER A 339 -4.08 3.89 -27.10
N HIS A 340 -5.16 3.87 -26.32
CA HIS A 340 -5.56 2.69 -25.58
C HIS A 340 -5.99 1.54 -26.50
N ARG A 341 -6.74 1.84 -27.57
CA ARG A 341 -7.09 0.85 -28.59
C ARG A 341 -5.87 0.23 -29.25
N GLN A 342 -4.88 1.05 -29.60
CA GLN A 342 -3.63 0.60 -30.22
C GLN A 342 -2.83 -0.33 -29.28
N VAL A 343 -2.74 0.00 -27.98
CA VAL A 343 -2.02 -0.82 -27.00
C VAL A 343 -2.66 -2.19 -26.83
N ILE A 344 -3.98 -2.27 -26.64
CA ILE A 344 -4.69 -3.55 -26.52
C ILE A 344 -4.57 -4.37 -27.81
N ARG A 345 -4.69 -3.72 -28.97
CA ARG A 345 -4.50 -4.36 -30.27
C ARG A 345 -3.09 -4.95 -30.40
N ALA A 346 -2.05 -4.19 -30.02
CA ALA A 346 -0.66 -4.65 -30.05
C ALA A 346 -0.40 -5.82 -29.09
N MET A 347 -1.11 -5.88 -27.96
CA MET A 347 -1.03 -6.96 -27.00
C MET A 347 -1.70 -8.26 -27.49
N LEU A 348 -2.88 -8.16 -28.10
CA LEU A 348 -3.70 -9.34 -28.42
C LEU A 348 -3.48 -9.87 -29.85
N SER A 349 -3.16 -9.02 -30.82
CA SER A 349 -2.96 -9.46 -32.22
C SER A 349 -1.85 -10.51 -32.38
N PRO A 350 -0.69 -10.41 -31.70
CA PRO A 350 0.37 -11.43 -31.80
C PRO A 350 -0.03 -12.82 -31.31
N LEU A 351 -1.05 -12.90 -30.44
CA LEU A 351 -1.57 -14.16 -29.88
C LEU A 351 -2.57 -14.86 -30.82
N GLY A 352 -2.87 -14.26 -31.97
CA GLY A 352 -3.78 -14.80 -32.98
C GLY A 352 -5.25 -14.39 -32.81
N PHE A 353 -5.55 -13.37 -32.01
CA PHE A 353 -6.88 -12.76 -31.97
C PHE A 353 -7.13 -11.86 -33.19
N GLU A 354 -8.35 -11.88 -33.71
CA GLU A 354 -8.81 -10.91 -34.71
C GLU A 354 -9.44 -9.73 -33.97
N ILE A 355 -8.79 -8.57 -33.99
CA ILE A 355 -9.26 -7.38 -33.27
C ILE A 355 -9.96 -6.42 -34.23
N SER A 356 -11.24 -6.15 -33.99
CA SER A 356 -11.95 -4.99 -34.54
C SER A 356 -12.15 -3.96 -33.44
N ASP A 357 -12.04 -2.66 -33.75
CA ASP A 357 -12.13 -1.61 -32.74
C ASP A 357 -12.99 -0.43 -33.18
N THR A 358 -13.74 0.17 -32.25
CA THR A 358 -14.59 1.35 -32.45
C THR A 358 -14.35 2.37 -31.34
N GLY A 359 -14.29 3.65 -31.69
CA GLY A 359 -14.29 4.76 -30.74
C GLY A 359 -15.67 5.33 -30.44
N ASN A 360 -16.73 4.78 -31.06
CA ASN A 360 -18.08 5.30 -30.91
C ASN A 360 -19.00 4.25 -30.28
N ALA A 361 -19.47 4.54 -29.07
CA ALA A 361 -20.39 3.69 -28.30
C ALA A 361 -21.72 3.42 -29.02
N MET A 362 -22.18 4.33 -29.89
CA MET A 362 -23.46 4.21 -30.60
C MET A 362 -23.44 3.19 -31.74
N THR A 363 -22.27 2.88 -32.30
CA THR A 363 -22.14 1.93 -33.42
C THR A 363 -21.94 0.50 -32.96
N VAL A 364 -21.88 0.25 -31.65
CA VAL A 364 -21.62 -1.06 -31.06
C VAL A 364 -22.70 -2.08 -31.41
N PRO A 365 -24.02 -1.80 -31.30
CA PRO A 365 -25.06 -2.78 -31.66
C PRO A 365 -24.99 -3.21 -33.13
N GLU A 366 -24.81 -2.25 -34.05
CA GLU A 366 -24.68 -2.51 -35.48
C GLU A 366 -23.46 -3.39 -35.79
N ARG A 367 -22.32 -3.13 -35.13
CA ARG A 367 -21.10 -3.94 -35.29
C ARG A 367 -21.22 -5.34 -34.71
N VAL A 368 -21.93 -5.50 -33.59
CA VAL A 368 -22.19 -6.83 -33.02
C VAL A 368 -23.02 -7.67 -33.98
N GLU A 369 -24.01 -7.06 -34.64
CA GLU A 369 -24.85 -7.75 -35.64
C GLU A 369 -24.06 -8.15 -36.90
N GLN A 370 -23.23 -7.24 -37.42
CA GLN A 370 -22.47 -7.45 -38.66
C GLN A 370 -21.27 -8.38 -38.47
N GLU A 371 -20.50 -8.18 -37.41
CA GLU A 371 -19.19 -8.83 -37.23
C GLU A 371 -19.25 -10.08 -36.35
N ARG A 372 -20.32 -10.25 -35.55
CA ARG A 372 -20.53 -11.35 -34.61
C ARG A 372 -19.27 -11.69 -33.79
N PRO A 373 -18.76 -10.74 -32.98
CA PRO A 373 -17.55 -10.96 -32.18
C PRO A 373 -17.76 -12.07 -31.13
N ASN A 374 -16.67 -12.73 -30.75
CA ASN A 374 -16.67 -13.74 -29.68
C ASN A 374 -16.54 -13.14 -28.29
N LEU A 375 -16.07 -11.90 -28.18
CA LEU A 375 -15.91 -11.14 -26.94
C LEU A 375 -15.98 -9.64 -27.24
N ILE A 376 -16.58 -8.88 -26.34
CA ILE A 376 -16.47 -7.41 -26.33
C ILE A 376 -15.60 -6.97 -25.15
N LEU A 377 -14.59 -6.16 -25.43
CA LEU A 377 -13.90 -5.34 -24.43
C LEU A 377 -14.52 -3.95 -24.46
N LEU A 378 -15.24 -3.56 -23.42
CA LEU A 378 -16.07 -2.37 -23.41
C LEU A 378 -15.61 -1.38 -22.36
N ASP A 379 -15.16 -0.21 -22.78
CA ASP A 379 -14.85 0.88 -21.88
C ASP A 379 -16.12 1.39 -21.18
N VAL A 380 -16.00 1.71 -19.89
CA VAL A 380 -17.11 2.24 -19.10
C VAL A 380 -17.30 3.73 -19.37
N SER A 381 -16.22 4.49 -19.37
CA SER A 381 -16.24 5.96 -19.34
C SER A 381 -16.07 6.56 -20.74
N MET A 382 -17.09 6.40 -21.59
CA MET A 382 -17.07 6.96 -22.96
C MET A 382 -17.99 8.19 -23.12
N PRO A 383 -17.63 9.17 -23.98
CA PRO A 383 -18.48 10.31 -24.28
C PRO A 383 -19.81 9.91 -24.93
N GLY A 384 -20.90 10.55 -24.49
CA GLY A 384 -22.24 10.39 -25.08
C GLY A 384 -23.05 9.22 -24.52
N LYS A 385 -22.49 8.01 -24.50
CA LYS A 385 -23.15 6.80 -23.97
C LYS A 385 -22.15 5.95 -23.19
N SER A 386 -22.46 5.63 -21.94
CA SER A 386 -21.59 4.82 -21.08
C SER A 386 -21.56 3.35 -21.51
N GLY A 387 -20.48 2.65 -21.17
CA GLY A 387 -20.38 1.21 -21.43
C GLY A 387 -21.52 0.40 -20.78
N TRP A 388 -22.04 0.85 -19.63
CA TRP A 388 -23.16 0.19 -18.96
C TRP A 388 -24.46 0.30 -19.76
N GLU A 389 -24.74 1.45 -20.35
CA GLU A 389 -25.92 1.66 -21.19
C GLU A 389 -25.83 0.85 -22.49
N VAL A 390 -24.63 0.74 -23.08
CA VAL A 390 -24.39 -0.13 -24.24
C VAL A 390 -24.60 -1.60 -23.87
N LEU A 391 -24.10 -2.05 -22.73
CA LEU A 391 -24.29 -3.43 -22.26
C LEU A 391 -25.75 -3.75 -22.01
N ALA A 392 -26.50 -2.84 -21.36
CA ALA A 392 -27.92 -3.02 -21.11
C ALA A 392 -28.71 -3.18 -22.43
N GLU A 393 -28.44 -2.32 -23.41
CA GLU A 393 -29.06 -2.40 -24.75
C GLU A 393 -28.75 -3.73 -25.46
N LEU A 394 -27.49 -4.20 -25.42
CA LEU A 394 -27.11 -5.49 -26.00
C LEU A 394 -27.87 -6.66 -25.36
N ARG A 395 -28.10 -6.61 -24.04
CA ARG A 395 -28.84 -7.65 -23.31
C ARG A 395 -30.35 -7.57 -23.59
N GLU A 396 -30.92 -6.38 -23.75
CA GLU A 396 -32.31 -6.19 -24.20
C GLU A 396 -32.53 -6.75 -25.61
N MET A 397 -31.56 -6.57 -26.51
CA MET A 397 -31.54 -7.16 -27.84
C MET A 397 -31.25 -8.68 -27.84
N LYS A 398 -31.15 -9.31 -26.67
CA LYS A 398 -30.91 -10.76 -26.44
C LYS A 398 -29.57 -11.28 -26.97
N TYR A 399 -28.55 -10.42 -27.07
CA TYR A 399 -27.20 -10.86 -27.33
C TYR A 399 -26.54 -11.41 -26.06
N ASN A 400 -26.25 -12.72 -26.03
CA ASN A 400 -25.62 -13.42 -24.89
C ASN A 400 -24.12 -13.63 -25.06
N LEU A 401 -23.43 -12.79 -25.84
CA LEU A 401 -21.98 -12.89 -25.97
C LEU A 401 -21.25 -12.41 -24.71
N PRO A 402 -20.04 -12.92 -24.45
CA PRO A 402 -19.24 -12.46 -23.32
C PRO A 402 -18.84 -10.99 -23.44
N VAL A 403 -19.00 -10.23 -22.36
CA VAL A 403 -18.58 -8.82 -22.28
C VAL A 403 -17.69 -8.59 -21.07
N VAL A 404 -16.52 -8.03 -21.31
CA VAL A 404 -15.58 -7.61 -20.26
C VAL A 404 -15.54 -6.08 -20.23
N MET A 405 -15.91 -5.53 -19.08
CA MET A 405 -15.87 -4.08 -18.86
C MET A 405 -14.44 -3.64 -18.55
N VAL A 406 -14.02 -2.50 -19.10
CA VAL A 406 -12.73 -1.86 -18.85
C VAL A 406 -13.02 -0.47 -18.27
N SER A 407 -12.43 -0.11 -17.14
CA SER A 407 -12.76 1.16 -16.46
C SER A 407 -11.54 1.82 -15.85
N ALA A 408 -11.57 3.16 -15.76
CA ALA A 408 -10.54 3.95 -15.10
C ALA A 408 -10.69 4.03 -13.57
N ASP A 409 -11.84 3.63 -13.00
CA ASP A 409 -12.14 3.76 -11.57
C ASP A 409 -12.74 2.47 -10.99
N ALA A 410 -12.14 1.94 -9.94
CA ALA A 410 -12.61 0.77 -9.21
C ALA A 410 -14.03 0.96 -8.60
N ASN A 411 -14.45 2.21 -8.37
CA ASN A 411 -15.79 2.51 -7.88
C ASN A 411 -16.89 2.40 -8.95
N GLU A 412 -16.56 2.52 -10.24
CA GLU A 412 -17.53 2.31 -11.33
C GLU A 412 -17.95 0.85 -11.51
N GLY A 413 -17.25 -0.09 -10.85
CA GLY A 413 -17.61 -1.50 -10.74
C GLY A 413 -18.70 -1.81 -9.72
N HIS A 414 -19.13 -0.84 -8.90
CA HIS A 414 -20.19 -1.02 -7.91
C HIS A 414 -21.58 -0.77 -8.54
N HIS A 415 -22.12 -1.80 -9.20
CA HIS A 415 -23.57 -1.92 -9.21
C HIS A 415 -24.05 -2.28 -7.81
N SER A 416 -25.11 -1.60 -7.36
CA SER A 416 -25.89 -1.95 -6.16
C SER A 416 -26.04 -3.47 -6.04
N ALA A 417 -25.92 -4.01 -4.83
CA ALA A 417 -25.96 -5.43 -4.50
C ALA A 417 -27.25 -6.18 -4.96
N GLU A 418 -28.19 -5.48 -5.60
CA GLU A 418 -29.51 -5.96 -6.03
C GLU A 418 -29.70 -6.07 -7.56
N ALA A 419 -28.71 -5.70 -8.40
CA ALA A 419 -28.83 -5.80 -9.86
C ALA A 419 -28.27 -7.12 -10.45
N PRO A 420 -28.88 -7.70 -11.50
CA PRO A 420 -28.34 -8.88 -12.18
C PRO A 420 -26.97 -8.59 -12.79
N ARG A 421 -26.03 -9.54 -12.68
CA ARG A 421 -24.70 -9.42 -13.32
C ARG A 421 -24.86 -9.47 -14.83
N LEU A 422 -24.75 -8.32 -15.49
CA LEU A 422 -24.88 -8.20 -16.96
C LEU A 422 -23.55 -8.46 -17.70
N HIS A 423 -22.41 -8.39 -17.01
CA HIS A 423 -21.05 -8.56 -17.56
C HIS A 423 -20.39 -9.87 -17.08
N ASP A 424 -19.39 -10.32 -17.83
CA ASP A 424 -18.69 -11.60 -17.61
C ASP A 424 -17.26 -11.41 -17.05
N GLY A 425 -16.72 -10.19 -17.15
CA GLY A 425 -15.46 -9.81 -16.53
C GLY A 425 -15.33 -8.29 -16.37
N TYR A 426 -14.34 -7.87 -15.58
CA TYR A 426 -14.07 -6.48 -15.28
C TYR A 426 -12.55 -6.27 -15.14
N ILE A 427 -12.01 -5.22 -15.77
CA ILE A 427 -10.59 -4.88 -15.78
C ILE A 427 -10.42 -3.39 -15.48
N ILE A 428 -9.51 -3.05 -14.58
CA ILE A 428 -9.18 -1.67 -14.23
C ILE A 428 -8.00 -1.20 -15.10
N LYS A 429 -8.07 0.01 -15.66
CA LYS A 429 -6.98 0.68 -16.38
C LYS A 429 -5.93 1.15 -15.34
N PRO A 430 -4.61 1.06 -15.61
CA PRO A 430 -4.00 0.64 -16.87
C PRO A 430 -4.05 -0.88 -17.08
N VAL A 431 -4.46 -1.30 -18.28
CA VAL A 431 -4.63 -2.72 -18.63
C VAL A 431 -3.29 -3.45 -18.65
N ARG A 432 -3.08 -4.35 -17.68
CA ARG A 432 -1.90 -5.23 -17.63
C ARG A 432 -2.14 -6.49 -18.48
N LEU A 433 -1.16 -6.87 -19.31
CA LEU A 433 -1.27 -8.01 -20.24
C LEU A 433 -1.72 -9.31 -19.55
N ASN A 434 -1.08 -9.68 -18.43
CA ASN A 434 -1.41 -10.94 -17.73
C ASN A 434 -2.86 -10.94 -17.23
N LEU A 435 -3.33 -9.84 -16.64
CA LEU A 435 -4.70 -9.70 -16.16
C LEU A 435 -5.72 -9.76 -17.31
N LEU A 436 -5.38 -9.14 -18.45
CA LEU A 436 -6.20 -9.20 -19.66
C LEU A 436 -6.31 -10.63 -20.18
N LEU A 437 -5.18 -11.35 -20.29
CA LEU A 437 -5.17 -12.75 -20.75
C LEU A 437 -5.87 -13.69 -19.77
N ASP A 438 -5.66 -13.55 -18.47
CA ASP A 438 -6.35 -14.37 -17.46
C ASP A 438 -7.87 -14.16 -17.53
N THR A 439 -8.30 -12.90 -17.67
CA THR A 439 -9.73 -12.56 -17.79
C THR A 439 -10.32 -13.12 -19.08
N ILE A 440 -9.67 -12.89 -20.22
CA ILE A 440 -10.12 -13.40 -21.53
C ILE A 440 -10.15 -14.93 -21.53
N GLY A 441 -9.12 -15.58 -20.98
CA GLY A 441 -9.01 -17.03 -20.90
C GLY A 441 -10.13 -17.64 -20.07
N ARG A 442 -10.43 -17.05 -18.90
CA ARG A 442 -11.55 -17.46 -18.04
C ARG A 442 -12.91 -17.24 -18.70
N VAL A 443 -13.13 -16.08 -19.31
CA VAL A 443 -14.43 -15.68 -19.88
C VAL A 443 -14.76 -16.47 -21.15
N MET A 444 -13.77 -16.73 -22.00
CA MET A 444 -13.97 -17.46 -23.25
C MET A 444 -13.66 -18.96 -23.14
N GLY A 445 -13.19 -19.44 -21.99
CA GLY A 445 -12.77 -20.82 -21.79
C GLY A 445 -11.63 -21.24 -22.72
N LEU A 446 -10.59 -20.42 -22.86
CA LEU A 446 -9.47 -20.70 -23.76
C LEU A 446 -8.38 -21.53 -23.09
N ASP A 447 -7.86 -22.50 -23.85
CA ASP A 447 -6.63 -23.22 -23.51
C ASP A 447 -5.42 -22.52 -24.14
N TRP A 448 -4.66 -21.80 -23.33
CA TRP A 448 -3.46 -21.09 -23.78
C TRP A 448 -2.39 -22.04 -24.30
N ARG A 449 -1.72 -21.62 -25.38
CA ARG A 449 -0.48 -22.21 -25.87
C ARG A 449 0.69 -21.53 -25.20
N PHE A 450 1.45 -22.35 -24.50
CA PHE A 450 2.68 -21.93 -23.85
C PHE A 450 3.82 -22.25 -24.76
N GLU A 451 4.69 -21.27 -24.99
CA GLU A 451 5.95 -21.54 -25.66
C GLU A 451 6.62 -22.62 -24.82
N LYS A 452 7.23 -23.62 -25.47
CA LYS A 452 8.23 -24.39 -24.74
C LYS A 452 9.26 -23.33 -24.32
N SER A 453 9.19 -22.87 -23.07
CA SER A 453 10.42 -22.42 -22.42
C SER A 453 11.48 -23.45 -22.80
N PRO A 454 12.73 -23.05 -23.10
CA PRO A 454 13.81 -24.02 -23.09
C PRO A 454 13.58 -24.88 -21.85
N GLU A 455 13.47 -26.18 -22.04
CA GLU A 455 13.16 -27.12 -20.96
C GLU A 455 13.95 -26.67 -19.73
N PRO A 456 13.37 -26.69 -18.50
CA PRO A 456 14.24 -26.59 -17.34
C PRO A 456 15.29 -27.67 -17.58
N LEU A 457 16.56 -27.29 -17.78
CA LEU A 457 17.62 -28.21 -18.19
C LEU A 457 17.37 -29.49 -17.44
N ALA A 458 16.94 -30.54 -18.16
CA ALA A 458 16.68 -31.84 -17.57
C ALA A 458 17.90 -32.10 -16.71
N ALA A 459 17.68 -32.36 -15.42
CA ALA A 459 18.71 -32.52 -14.40
C ALA A 459 19.97 -33.05 -15.08
N LEU A 460 20.96 -32.16 -15.25
CA LEU A 460 22.22 -32.57 -15.84
C LEU A 460 22.62 -33.81 -15.05
N PRO A 461 22.96 -34.94 -15.71
CA PRO A 461 23.75 -35.94 -15.03
C PRO A 461 24.89 -35.16 -14.40
N LEU A 462 25.12 -35.32 -13.10
CA LEU A 462 26.29 -34.77 -12.43
C LEU A 462 27.45 -34.87 -13.41
N PRO A 463 28.09 -33.75 -13.81
CA PRO A 463 29.30 -33.89 -14.57
C PRO A 463 30.22 -34.75 -13.70
N ALA A 464 30.60 -35.89 -14.25
CA ALA A 464 31.82 -36.52 -13.82
C ALA A 464 32.87 -35.40 -13.84
N SER A 465 33.48 -35.17 -12.68
CA SER A 465 34.60 -34.27 -12.47
C SER A 465 35.42 -34.08 -13.76
N GLY A 466 35.26 -32.92 -14.38
CA GLY A 466 36.01 -32.49 -15.54
C GLY A 466 36.34 -31.02 -15.31
N ALA A 467 37.58 -30.75 -14.91
CA ALA A 467 38.08 -29.40 -14.72
C ALA A 467 37.89 -28.59 -16.01
N LEU A 468 37.44 -27.34 -15.90
CA LEU A 468 37.45 -26.42 -17.03
C LEU A 468 38.90 -26.16 -17.43
N GLU A 469 39.26 -26.47 -18.68
CA GLU A 469 40.55 -26.07 -19.25
C GLU A 469 40.53 -24.57 -19.50
N LEU A 470 41.33 -23.86 -18.70
CA LEU A 470 41.49 -22.42 -18.77
C LEU A 470 42.46 -22.03 -19.90
N PRO A 471 42.20 -20.91 -20.60
CA PRO A 471 43.12 -20.39 -21.60
C PRO A 471 44.42 -19.89 -20.95
N ALA A 472 45.43 -19.57 -21.78
CA ALA A 472 46.72 -19.07 -21.30
C ALA A 472 46.57 -17.87 -20.34
N ARG A 473 47.48 -17.77 -19.37
CA ARG A 473 47.43 -16.78 -18.28
C ARG A 473 47.23 -15.34 -18.77
N GLU A 474 47.89 -14.97 -19.86
CA GLU A 474 47.76 -13.65 -20.49
C GLU A 474 46.32 -13.33 -20.92
N HIS A 475 45.56 -14.33 -21.36
CA HIS A 475 44.15 -14.18 -21.74
C HIS A 475 43.23 -14.15 -20.52
N CYS A 476 43.54 -14.92 -19.48
CA CYS A 476 42.80 -14.87 -18.22
C CYS A 476 42.94 -13.50 -17.55
N GLU A 477 44.14 -12.93 -17.51
CA GLU A 477 44.40 -11.58 -16.95
C GLU A 477 43.66 -10.50 -17.75
N ALA A 478 43.69 -10.55 -19.09
CA ALA A 478 42.97 -9.60 -19.93
C ALA A 478 41.44 -9.67 -19.72
N LEU A 479 40.87 -10.88 -19.56
CA LEU A 479 39.45 -11.06 -19.26
C LEU A 479 39.09 -10.59 -17.84
N ALA A 480 39.96 -10.85 -16.87
CA ALA A 480 39.79 -10.40 -15.49
C ALA A 480 39.82 -8.87 -15.38
N ASP A 481 40.73 -8.20 -16.08
CA ASP A 481 40.79 -6.73 -16.10
C ASP A 481 39.54 -6.12 -16.73
N LEU A 482 39.03 -6.70 -17.83
CA LEU A 482 37.77 -6.28 -18.44
C LEU A 482 36.56 -6.53 -17.52
N ALA A 483 36.58 -7.60 -16.73
CA ALA A 483 35.56 -7.92 -15.74
C ALA A 483 35.60 -6.97 -14.53
N ARG A 484 36.79 -6.61 -14.02
CA ARG A 484 36.96 -5.63 -12.91
C ARG A 484 36.38 -4.26 -13.25
N ILE A 485 36.51 -3.84 -14.50
CA ILE A 485 35.96 -2.56 -14.97
C ILE A 485 34.52 -2.68 -15.52
N GLY A 486 33.90 -3.87 -15.45
CA GLY A 486 32.52 -4.11 -15.90
C GLY A 486 32.30 -3.93 -17.40
N HIS A 487 33.35 -4.03 -18.22
CA HIS A 487 33.30 -3.68 -19.65
C HIS A 487 32.77 -4.85 -20.51
N ARG A 488 31.45 -5.09 -20.41
CA ARG A 488 30.71 -6.19 -21.06
C ARG A 488 31.02 -6.35 -22.56
N LYS A 489 31.03 -5.25 -23.32
CA LYS A 489 31.25 -5.31 -24.77
C LYS A 489 32.65 -5.82 -25.10
N GLY A 490 33.66 -5.35 -24.37
CA GLY A 490 35.04 -5.81 -24.54
C GLY A 490 35.24 -7.26 -24.09
N LEU A 491 34.55 -7.72 -23.05
CA LEU A 491 34.55 -9.14 -22.63
C LEU A 491 34.02 -10.05 -23.74
N LEU A 492 32.88 -9.70 -24.35
CA LEU A 492 32.32 -10.50 -25.45
C LEU A 492 33.22 -10.48 -26.69
N GLU A 493 33.84 -9.34 -27.01
CA GLU A 493 34.78 -9.23 -28.13
C GLU A 493 36.08 -10.03 -27.89
N ALA A 494 36.60 -10.02 -26.66
CA ALA A 494 37.77 -10.81 -26.26
C ALA A 494 37.46 -12.33 -26.29
N LEU A 495 36.31 -12.75 -25.75
CA LEU A 495 35.87 -14.15 -25.78
C LEU A 495 35.64 -14.64 -27.21
N HIS A 496 35.04 -13.83 -28.07
CA HIS A 496 34.86 -14.17 -29.48
C HIS A 496 36.20 -14.27 -30.23
N SER A 497 37.17 -13.43 -29.89
CA SER A 497 38.53 -13.48 -30.46
C SER A 497 39.28 -14.74 -30.02
N LEU A 498 39.15 -15.13 -28.75
CA LEU A 498 39.74 -16.36 -28.20
C LEU A 498 39.12 -17.62 -28.80
N GLN A 499 37.81 -17.63 -29.00
CA GLN A 499 37.11 -18.74 -29.65
C GLN A 499 37.54 -18.89 -31.12
N TYR A 500 37.74 -17.78 -31.83
CA TYR A 500 38.17 -17.80 -33.23
C TYR A 500 39.64 -18.20 -33.40
N ALA A 501 40.50 -17.82 -32.45
CA ALA A 501 41.92 -18.19 -32.44
C ALA A 501 42.17 -19.66 -32.01
N GLY A 502 41.20 -20.29 -31.35
CA GLY A 502 41.32 -21.66 -30.82
C GLY A 502 42.06 -21.74 -29.49
N ASP A 503 42.25 -20.59 -28.82
CA ASP A 503 43.04 -20.47 -27.58
C ASP A 503 42.22 -20.69 -26.30
N ALA A 504 40.91 -20.95 -26.44
CA ALA A 504 40.01 -21.26 -25.33
C ALA A 504 39.04 -22.39 -25.70
N SER A 505 38.71 -23.24 -24.73
CA SER A 505 37.71 -24.29 -24.91
C SER A 505 36.30 -23.70 -25.10
N ASP A 506 35.47 -24.34 -25.93
CA ASP A 506 34.09 -23.90 -26.14
C ASP A 506 33.28 -23.88 -24.84
N ALA A 507 33.58 -24.79 -23.90
CA ALA A 507 32.94 -24.84 -22.59
C ALA A 507 33.28 -23.60 -21.75
N PHE A 508 34.55 -23.18 -21.73
CA PHE A 508 34.98 -21.96 -21.05
C PHE A 508 34.36 -20.70 -21.66
N VAL A 509 34.39 -20.58 -23.00
CA VAL A 509 33.81 -19.42 -23.70
C VAL A 509 32.31 -19.30 -23.43
N GLN A 510 31.57 -20.41 -23.44
CA GLN A 510 30.15 -20.42 -23.14
C GLN A 510 29.85 -20.01 -21.70
N GLU A 511 30.65 -20.47 -20.74
CA GLU A 511 30.45 -20.17 -19.32
C GLU A 511 30.75 -18.71 -18.99
N ILE A 512 31.87 -18.16 -19.46
CA ILE A 512 32.17 -16.73 -19.28
C ILE A 512 31.20 -15.85 -20.07
N THR A 513 30.77 -16.25 -21.26
CA THR A 513 29.74 -15.52 -22.04
C THR A 513 28.41 -15.49 -21.31
N LYS A 514 28.03 -16.60 -20.65
CA LYS A 514 26.83 -16.67 -19.82
C LYS A 514 26.93 -15.69 -18.64
N PHE A 515 28.02 -15.74 -17.88
CA PHE A 515 28.21 -14.80 -16.78
C PHE A 515 28.29 -13.34 -17.26
N THR A 516 28.88 -13.09 -18.43
CA THR A 516 28.97 -11.75 -19.03
C THR A 516 27.60 -11.22 -19.48
N ASN A 517 26.72 -12.08 -19.99
CA ASN A 517 25.35 -11.72 -20.36
C ASN A 517 24.43 -11.55 -19.16
N ASP A 518 24.67 -12.31 -18.09
CA ASP A 518 23.96 -12.22 -16.82
C ASP A 518 24.54 -11.13 -15.89
N PHE A 519 25.53 -10.36 -16.35
CA PHE A 519 26.26 -9.31 -15.61
C PHE A 519 26.90 -9.79 -14.29
N GLN A 520 27.25 -11.08 -14.22
CA GLN A 520 27.86 -11.73 -13.05
C GLN A 520 29.40 -11.65 -13.11
N PHE A 521 29.95 -10.43 -13.13
CA PHE A 521 31.40 -10.22 -13.27
C PHE A 521 32.22 -10.75 -12.08
N GLU A 522 31.66 -10.78 -10.86
CA GLU A 522 32.33 -11.37 -9.69
C GLU A 522 32.58 -12.87 -9.87
N LYS A 523 31.64 -13.60 -10.48
CA LYS A 523 31.83 -15.04 -10.77
C LYS A 523 32.86 -15.28 -11.86
N ILE A 524 33.01 -14.35 -12.79
CA ILE A 524 34.08 -14.38 -13.79
C ILE A 524 35.42 -14.21 -13.08
N LEU A 525 35.53 -13.28 -12.14
CA LEU A 525 36.75 -13.08 -11.34
C LEU A 525 37.05 -14.29 -10.45
N GLU A 526 36.06 -14.85 -9.75
CA GLU A 526 36.25 -16.08 -8.96
C GLU A 526 36.75 -17.24 -9.82
N LEU A 527 36.17 -17.44 -11.02
CA LEU A 527 36.57 -18.53 -11.92
C LEU A 527 37.98 -18.33 -12.48
N LEU A 528 38.39 -17.08 -12.73
CA LEU A 528 39.72 -16.73 -13.24
C LEU A 528 40.79 -16.65 -12.14
N GLU A 529 40.45 -16.26 -10.90
CA GLU A 529 41.38 -16.11 -9.76
C GLU A 529 41.57 -17.42 -8.97
N VAL A 530 40.56 -18.31 -8.90
CA VAL A 530 40.71 -19.66 -8.29
C VAL A 530 41.80 -20.48 -9.00
N ALA A 531 42.03 -20.21 -10.28
CA ALA A 531 43.06 -20.84 -11.08
C ALA A 531 44.50 -20.41 -10.77
N GLU A 532 44.71 -19.21 -10.21
CA GLU A 532 46.06 -18.76 -9.83
C GLU A 532 46.59 -19.52 -8.60
N HIS A 533 45.70 -20.06 -7.76
CA HIS A 533 46.08 -20.81 -6.56
C HIS A 533 46.36 -22.30 -6.80
N GLU A 534 45.90 -22.87 -7.92
CA GLU A 534 46.17 -24.28 -8.28
C GLU A 534 47.41 -24.49 -9.17
N ALA A 535 47.96 -23.41 -9.75
CA ALA A 535 49.14 -23.46 -10.62
C ALA A 535 50.44 -22.94 -9.98
N SER A 536 50.45 -22.66 -8.67
CA SER A 536 51.58 -22.11 -7.91
C SER A 536 52.26 -23.11 -6.99
#